data_AF-X0ZZ02-F1
#
_entry.id   AF-X0ZZ02-F1
#
_cell.length_a   1.000
_cell.length_b   1.000
_cell.length_c   1.000
_cell.angle_alpha   90.00
_cell.angle_beta   90.00
_cell.angle_gamma   90.00
#
_symmetry.space_group_name_H-M   'P 1'
#
loop_
_entity.id
_entity.type
_entity.pdbx_description
1 polymer ?
#
loop_
_entity_poly.entity_id
_entity_poly.type
_entity_poly.pdbx_seq_one_letter_code
_entity_poly.pdbx_strand_id
1 'polypeptide(L)' 'MIKVDNNEKIEDLGDKGLKIIQASDSYRFSVDSILLLNFIRVKNYEKIIDLGTGSG' A
#
# COMPACT_ATOMS: atom_id res chain seq x y z
N MET A 1 13.92 -6.48 -12.93
CA MET A 1 14.24 -6.84 -11.53
C MET A 1 13.94 -5.61 -10.69
N ILE A 2 13.16 -5.74 -9.60
CA ILE A 2 12.85 -4.60 -8.72
C ILE A 2 14.09 -4.33 -7.85
N LYS A 3 14.52 -3.08 -7.75
CA LYS A 3 15.63 -2.65 -6.89
C LYS A 3 15.07 -2.31 -5.51
N VAL A 4 15.71 -2.83 -4.47
CA VAL A 4 15.31 -2.67 -3.07
C VAL A 4 16.58 -2.32 -2.30
N ASP A 5 16.55 -1.27 -1.49
CA ASP A 5 17.67 -0.89 -0.65
C ASP A 5 17.75 -1.77 0.61
N ASN A 6 18.89 -1.76 1.32
CA ASN A 6 19.14 -2.67 2.45
C ASN A 6 18.14 -2.49 3.61
N ASN A 7 17.57 -1.29 3.78
CA ASN A 7 16.57 -0.96 4.79
C ASN A 7 15.14 -1.22 4.32
N GLU A 8 14.93 -1.56 3.04
CA GLU A 8 13.63 -1.77 2.43
C GLU A 8 13.27 -3.25 2.34
N LYS A 9 11.96 -3.51 2.35
CA LYS A 9 11.40 -4.84 2.17
C LYS A 9 10.19 -4.78 1.26
N ILE A 10 10.07 -5.77 0.39
CA ILE A 10 8.83 -6.01 -0.36
C ILE A 10 7.89 -6.81 0.54
N GLU A 11 6.75 -6.24 0.87
CA GLU A 11 5.69 -6.89 1.64
C GLU A 11 4.48 -7.18 0.73
N ASP A 12 3.83 -8.30 1.00
CA ASP A 12 2.65 -8.76 0.28
C ASP A 12 1.39 -8.19 0.94
N LEU A 13 0.49 -7.62 0.13
CA LEU A 13 -0.74 -6.96 0.60
C LEU A 13 -1.96 -7.91 0.58
N GLY A 14 -1.72 -9.22 0.56
CA GLY A 14 -2.75 -10.25 0.59
C GLY A 14 -3.20 -10.66 -0.82
N ASP A 15 -4.45 -11.11 -0.93
CA ASP A 15 -4.89 -11.98 -2.03
C ASP A 15 -5.09 -11.29 -3.38
N LYS A 16 -4.81 -9.98 -3.48
CA LYS A 16 -4.94 -9.19 -4.73
C LYS A 16 -3.66 -9.18 -5.58
N GLY A 17 -2.62 -9.89 -5.15
CA GLY A 17 -1.31 -9.91 -5.83
C GLY A 17 -0.60 -8.55 -5.79
N LEU A 18 -1.01 -7.68 -4.87
CA LEU A 18 -0.39 -6.37 -4.65
C LEU A 18 0.79 -6.51 -3.72
N LYS A 19 1.85 -5.77 -4.02
CA LYS A 19 3.07 -5.73 -3.21
C LYS A 19 3.51 -4.30 -3.04
N ILE A 20 4.17 -4.01 -1.94
CA ILE A 20 4.63 -2.67 -1.58
C ILE A 20 6.03 -2.73 -1.00
N ILE A 21 6.82 -1.71 -1.31
CA ILE A 21 8.17 -1.53 -0.77
C ILE A 21 8.06 -0.65 0.47
N GLN A 22 8.63 -1.09 1.58
CA GLN A 22 8.62 -0.34 2.83
C GLN A 22 10.01 -0.30 3.45
N ALA A 23 10.46 0.91 3.78
CA ALA A 23 11.68 1.09 4.56
C ALA A 23 11.38 0.87 6.05
N SER A 24 12.32 0.22 6.74
CA SER A 24 12.22 -0.08 8.17
C SER A 24 12.42 1.14 9.07
N ASP A 25 13.02 2.20 8.54
CA ASP A 25 13.37 3.46 9.20
C ASP A 25 12.49 4.65 8.78
N SER A 26 11.38 4.39 8.07
CA SER A 26 10.42 5.42 7.65
C SER A 26 8.98 5.01 7.96
N TYR A 27 8.02 5.83 7.51
CA TYR A 27 6.61 5.52 7.68
C TYR A 27 6.26 4.17 7.01
N ARG A 28 5.54 3.33 7.76
CA ARG A 28 4.99 2.07 7.25
C ARG A 28 3.48 2.08 7.42
N PHE A 29 2.74 1.77 6.36
CA PHE A 29 1.29 1.62 6.43
C PHE A 29 0.93 0.56 7.50
N SER A 30 -0.16 0.79 8.21
CA SER A 30 -0.70 -0.15 9.20
C SER A 30 -1.71 -1.09 8.55
N VAL A 31 -2.17 -2.10 9.30
CA VAL A 31 -3.30 -2.95 8.88
C VAL A 31 -4.55 -2.15 8.48
N ASP A 32 -4.72 -0.94 9.01
CA ASP A 32 -5.88 -0.08 8.75
C ASP A 32 -5.99 0.29 7.27
N SER A 33 -4.87 0.52 6.57
CA SER A 33 -4.87 0.81 5.13
C SER A 33 -5.42 -0.37 4.32
N ILE A 34 -5.11 -1.60 4.73
CA ILE A 34 -5.61 -2.83 4.09
C ILE A 34 -7.09 -3.04 4.37
N LEU A 35 -7.53 -2.74 5.59
CA LEU A 35 -8.95 -2.77 5.94
C LEU A 35 -9.74 -1.73 5.16
N LEU A 36 -9.22 -0.50 5.01
CA LEU A 36 -9.85 0.56 4.22
C LEU A 36 -9.99 0.17 2.74
N LEU A 37 -8.92 -0.39 2.14
CA LEU A 37 -8.94 -0.92 0.77
C LEU A 37 -10.03 -1.97 0.56
N ASN A 38 -10.28 -2.81 1.56
CA ASN A 38 -11.30 -3.87 1.48
C ASN A 38 -12.70 -3.39 1.85
N PHE A 39 -12.81 -2.25 2.53
CA PHE A 39 -14.09 -1.65 2.92
C PHE A 39 -14.76 -0.87 1.78
N ILE A 40 -13.97 -0.13 1.00
CA ILE A 40 -14.51 0.73 -0.07
C ILE A 40 -15.02 -0.07 -1.27
N ARG A 41 -16.11 0.40 -1.90
CA ARG A 41 -16.59 -0.08 -3.19
C ARG A 41 -16.55 1.07 -4.17
N VAL A 42 -15.80 0.90 -5.26
CA VAL A 42 -15.57 1.95 -6.25
C VAL A 42 -16.02 1.48 -7.62
N LYS A 43 -16.63 2.38 -8.39
CA LYS A 43 -17.01 2.13 -9.78
C LYS A 43 -15.96 2.67 -10.72
N ASN A 44 -15.85 2.06 -11.89
CA ASN A 44 -14.80 2.34 -12.88
C ASN A 44 -14.79 3.79 -13.41
N TYR A 45 -15.89 4.54 -13.24
CA TYR A 45 -16.03 5.93 -13.68
C TYR A 45 -15.87 6.95 -12.54
N GLU A 46 -15.70 6.51 -11.29
CA GLU A 46 -15.54 7.39 -10.15
C GLU A 46 -14.10 7.94 -10.09
N LYS A 47 -13.97 9.20 -9.67
CA LYS A 47 -12.67 9.81 -9.37
C LYS A 47 -12.43 9.71 -7.87
N ILE A 48 -11.30 9.15 -7.50
CA ILE A 48 -10.90 8.93 -6.11
C ILE A 48 -9.73 9.85 -5.80
N ILE A 49 -9.73 10.40 -4.59
CA ILE A 49 -8.57 11.06 -4.00
C ILE A 49 -8.26 10.34 -2.70
N ASP A 50 -6.99 9.99 -2.51
CA ASP A 50 -6.47 9.51 -1.23
C ASP A 50 -5.64 10.63 -0.60
N LEU A 51 -5.88 10.91 0.68
CA LEU A 51 -5.32 12.05 1.39
C LEU A 51 -4.49 11.54 2.57
N GLY A 52 -3.23 11.96 2.63
CA GLY A 52 -2.32 11.48 3.67
C GLY A 52 -1.84 10.05 3.43
N THR A 53 -1.56 9.70 2.18
CA THR A 53 -1.32 8.32 1.71
C THR A 53 -0.01 7.70 2.19
N GLY A 54 0.89 8.49 2.77
CA GLY A 54 2.16 8.00 3.31
C GLY A 54 3.02 7.31 2.25
N SER A 55 3.27 6.00 2.43
CA SER A 55 4.07 5.17 1.52
C SER A 55 3.33 4.68 0.28
N GLY A 56 2.03 4.99 0.14
CA GLY A 56 1.21 4.50 -0.97
C GLY A 56 -0.26 4.50 -0.61
#